data_AF-A0A7X2ZRR2-F1
#
_entry.id   AF-A0A7X2ZRR2-F1
#
_cell.length_a   1.000
_cell.length_b   1.000
_cell.length_c   1.000
_cell.angle_alpha   90.00
_cell.angle_beta   90.00
_cell.angle_gamma   90.00
#
_symmetry.space_group_name_H-M   'P 1'
#
loop_
_entity.id
_entity.type
_entity.pdbx_description
1 polymer ?
#
loop_
_entity_poly.entity_id
_entity_poly.type
_entity_poly.pdbx_seq_one_letter_code
_entity_poly.pdbx_strand_id
1 'polypeptide(L)'
;MEPKRPTETDFELLGHQLAALHHNATQDEFGFSTDNYIGNLEQSNSNHLDWAEFYVKERLAPQLQLAKVAGKLNNNEVPTESKLLQRCGQLFPNTKPSLLHGDLWSGNYLISNNGTPYLIDPAVYFGHHEVDLAMTRLFGGFGASFYNAYQEHFAPIGNEKERIDIYQLYYLLVHLNLFGNSYKASVTEILQRYF
;
A
#
# COMPACT_ATOMS: atom_id res chain seq x y z
N MET A 1 -9.58 11.42 -23.23
CA MET A 1 -10.35 10.15 -23.37
C MET A 1 -11.40 10.16 -22.29
N GLU A 2 -12.67 9.89 -22.62
CA GLU A 2 -13.69 9.70 -21.58
C GLU A 2 -13.55 8.28 -21.01
N PRO A 3 -13.45 8.12 -19.68
CA PRO A 3 -13.40 6.81 -19.06
C PRO A 3 -14.78 6.15 -19.08
N LYS A 4 -14.82 4.83 -19.28
CA LYS A 4 -16.04 4.02 -19.12
C LYS A 4 -16.07 3.33 -17.76
N ARG A 5 -17.26 2.86 -17.36
CA ARG A 5 -17.38 1.95 -16.22
C ARG A 5 -16.71 0.61 -16.55
N PRO A 6 -15.89 0.03 -15.65
CA PRO A 6 -15.22 -1.25 -15.89
C PRO A 6 -16.21 -2.41 -16.01
N THR A 7 -15.98 -3.30 -16.97
CA THR A 7 -16.59 -4.62 -17.04
C THR A 7 -15.72 -5.66 -16.33
N GLU A 8 -16.20 -6.90 -16.21
CA GLU A 8 -15.41 -8.00 -15.65
C GLU A 8 -14.13 -8.25 -16.44
N THR A 9 -14.18 -8.21 -17.78
CA THR A 9 -13.02 -8.37 -18.68
C THR A 9 -12.02 -7.21 -18.56
N ASP A 10 -12.48 -5.98 -18.35
CA ASP A 10 -11.58 -4.84 -18.12
C ASP A 10 -10.80 -5.02 -16.81
N PHE A 11 -11.48 -5.52 -15.77
CA PHE A 11 -10.85 -5.83 -14.48
C PHE A 11 -9.87 -7.00 -14.56
N GLU A 12 -10.20 -8.05 -15.31
CA GLU A 12 -9.30 -9.17 -15.58
C GLU A 12 -8.01 -8.68 -16.26
N LEU A 13 -8.13 -7.85 -17.30
CA LEU A 13 -6.99 -7.24 -17.98
C LEU A 13 -6.14 -6.39 -17.04
N LEU A 14 -6.78 -5.54 -16.22
CA LEU A 14 -6.09 -4.73 -15.21
C LEU A 14 -5.33 -5.60 -14.19
N GLY A 15 -5.94 -6.70 -13.74
CA GLY A 15 -5.33 -7.63 -12.80
C GLY A 15 -4.06 -8.28 -13.36
N HIS A 16 -4.11 -8.79 -14.59
CA HIS A 16 -2.94 -9.35 -15.27
C HIS A 16 -1.85 -8.31 -15.53
N GLN A 17 -2.21 -7.10 -15.96
CA GLN A 17 -1.22 -6.05 -16.25
C GLN A 17 -0.53 -5.54 -14.97
N LEU A 18 -1.27 -5.39 -13.86
CA LEU A 18 -0.68 -5.04 -12.58
C LEU A 18 0.25 -6.16 -12.08
N ALA A 19 -0.16 -7.42 -12.23
CA ALA A 19 0.71 -8.54 -11.88
C ALA A 19 2.01 -8.55 -12.71
N ALA A 20 1.92 -8.29 -14.01
CA ALA A 20 3.08 -8.16 -14.88
C ALA A 20 4.00 -6.99 -14.47
N LEU A 21 3.44 -5.84 -14.06
CA LEU A 21 4.21 -4.72 -13.52
C LEU A 21 5.01 -5.14 -12.29
N HIS A 22 4.37 -5.81 -11.33
CA HIS A 22 5.01 -6.25 -10.09
C HIS A 22 6.06 -7.35 -10.32
N HIS A 23 5.81 -8.26 -11.26
CA HIS A 23 6.72 -9.36 -11.55
C HIS A 23 8.02 -8.90 -12.23
N ASN A 24 7.96 -7.87 -13.06
CA ASN A 24 9.09 -7.38 -13.86
C ASN A 24 10.01 -6.39 -13.12
N ALA A 25 10.14 -6.54 -11.80
CA ALA A 25 11.03 -5.70 -11.01
C ALA A 25 12.49 -5.85 -11.45
N THR A 26 13.22 -4.74 -11.49
CA THR A 26 14.61 -4.68 -11.98
C THR A 26 15.61 -4.32 -10.88
N GLN A 27 15.19 -4.26 -9.62
CA GLN A 27 15.97 -3.73 -8.50
C GLN A 27 15.96 -4.71 -7.32
N ASP A 28 17.11 -4.81 -6.64
CA ASP A 28 17.32 -5.71 -5.49
C ASP A 28 17.06 -5.04 -4.12
N GLU A 29 16.92 -3.71 -4.09
CA GLU A 29 16.65 -2.91 -2.89
C GLU A 29 15.23 -2.33 -2.91
N PHE A 30 14.62 -2.20 -1.73
CA PHE A 30 13.39 -1.43 -1.53
C PHE A 30 13.68 0.07 -1.53
N GLY A 31 12.70 0.89 -1.91
CA GLY A 31 12.85 2.34 -2.04
C GLY A 31 12.78 2.81 -3.47
N PHE A 32 13.34 3.97 -3.75
CA PHE A 32 13.28 4.59 -5.06
C PHE A 32 14.42 5.58 -5.23
N SER A 33 14.73 5.91 -6.49
CA SER A 33 15.83 6.83 -6.82
C SER A 33 15.72 8.23 -6.19
N THR A 34 14.49 8.65 -5.86
CA THR A 34 14.19 9.96 -5.27
C THR A 34 13.01 9.84 -4.31
N ASP A 35 13.02 10.67 -3.27
CA ASP A 35 11.85 10.91 -2.44
C ASP A 35 10.74 11.53 -3.29
N ASN A 36 9.49 11.23 -2.92
CA ASN A 36 8.31 11.74 -3.60
C ASN A 36 7.21 12.05 -2.58
N TYR A 37 5.94 11.96 -2.99
CA TYR A 37 4.81 12.36 -2.17
C TYR A 37 3.70 11.32 -2.22
N ILE A 38 2.97 11.21 -1.11
CA ILE A 38 1.66 10.56 -1.03
C ILE A 38 0.62 11.65 -0.70
N GLY A 39 -0.21 12.01 -1.68
CA GLY A 39 -0.98 13.26 -1.60
C GLY A 39 -0.03 14.46 -1.49
N ASN A 40 -0.06 15.19 -0.36
CA ASN A 40 0.88 16.29 -0.09
C ASN A 40 1.89 15.98 1.03
N LEU A 41 1.93 14.74 1.54
CA LEU A 41 2.88 14.31 2.55
C LEU A 41 4.16 13.82 1.87
N GLU A 42 5.30 14.27 2.37
CA GLU A 42 6.60 13.76 1.94
C GLU A 42 6.69 12.24 2.20
N GLN A 43 7.20 11.53 1.21
CA GLN A 43 7.45 10.09 1.24
C GLN A 43 8.95 9.86 0.98
N SER A 44 9.67 9.51 2.04
CA SER A 44 11.07 9.08 1.94
C SER A 44 11.16 7.72 1.23
N ASN A 45 12.14 7.60 0.36
CA ASN A 45 12.40 6.41 -0.45
C ASN A 45 13.86 5.95 -0.34
N SER A 46 14.51 6.28 0.79
CA SER A 46 15.84 5.78 1.12
C SER A 46 15.92 4.26 0.92
N ASN A 47 17.03 3.77 0.38
CA ASN A 47 17.14 2.35 0.03
C ASN A 47 17.33 1.47 1.27
N HIS A 48 16.68 0.31 1.27
CA HIS A 48 16.84 -0.74 2.29
C HIS A 48 16.88 -2.12 1.63
N LEU A 49 17.62 -3.05 2.22
CA LEU A 49 17.66 -4.45 1.78
C LEU A 49 16.56 -5.31 2.42
N ASP A 50 16.05 -4.91 3.59
CA ASP A 50 15.00 -5.61 4.32
C ASP A 50 13.66 -4.86 4.22
N TRP A 51 12.60 -5.61 3.93
CA TRP A 51 11.26 -5.02 3.73
C TRP A 51 10.64 -4.52 5.03
N ALA A 52 10.83 -5.23 6.14
CA ALA A 52 10.27 -4.80 7.42
C ALA A 52 10.95 -3.52 7.90
N GLU A 53 12.27 -3.40 7.72
CA GLU A 53 13.00 -2.16 7.98
C GLU A 53 12.50 -1.02 7.10
N PHE A 54 12.41 -1.21 5.78
CA PHE A 54 11.90 -0.20 4.86
C PHE A 54 10.50 0.28 5.28
N TYR A 55 9.58 -0.67 5.44
CA TYR A 55 8.18 -0.35 5.67
C TYR A 55 7.97 0.32 7.03
N VAL A 56 8.71 -0.07 8.06
CA VAL A 56 8.62 0.59 9.37
C VAL A 56 9.22 2.00 9.30
N LYS A 57 10.45 2.15 8.79
CA LYS A 57 11.19 3.41 8.86
C LYS A 57 10.71 4.45 7.85
N GLU A 58 10.32 4.02 6.65
CA GLU A 58 9.98 4.91 5.53
C GLU A 58 8.47 5.05 5.31
N ARG A 59 7.62 4.23 5.97
CA ARG A 59 6.16 4.31 5.84
C ARG A 59 5.46 4.53 7.19
N LEU A 60 5.52 3.56 8.11
CA LEU A 60 4.73 3.61 9.35
C LEU A 60 5.22 4.67 10.34
N ALA A 61 6.51 4.67 10.68
CA ALA A 61 7.06 5.53 11.74
C ALA A 61 6.91 7.04 11.42
N PRO A 62 7.18 7.52 10.19
CA PRO A 62 6.99 8.93 9.85
C PRO A 62 5.52 9.36 10.00
N GLN A 63 4.58 8.53 9.55
CA GLN A 63 3.15 8.85 9.60
C GLN A 63 2.58 8.79 11.03
N LEU A 64 3.04 7.85 11.85
CA LEU A 64 2.72 7.79 13.29
C LEU A 64 3.26 9.01 14.04
N GLN A 65 4.52 9.39 13.76
CA GLN A 65 5.13 10.56 14.37
C GLN A 65 4.42 11.85 13.96
N LEU A 66 4.03 11.98 12.69
CA LEU A 66 3.24 13.11 12.20
C LEU A 66 1.88 13.19 12.91
N ALA A 67 1.16 12.07 13.03
CA ALA A 67 -0.12 12.01 13.73
C ALA A 67 0.01 12.36 15.21
N LYS A 68 1.10 11.94 15.85
CA LYS A 68 1.43 12.25 17.25
C LYS A 68 1.72 13.73 17.45
N VAL A 69 2.58 14.33 16.63
CA VAL A 69 2.92 15.77 16.70
C VAL A 69 1.69 16.63 16.45
N ALA A 70 0.81 16.21 15.56
CA ALA A 70 -0.45 16.89 15.27
C ALA A 70 -1.54 16.68 16.35
N GLY A 71 -1.25 15.93 17.43
CA GLY A 71 -2.21 15.64 18.50
C GLY A 71 -3.36 14.71 18.10
N LYS A 72 -3.24 14.00 16.96
CA LYS A 72 -4.24 13.04 16.47
C LYS A 72 -4.12 11.69 17.17
N LEU A 73 -2.89 11.30 17.55
CA LEU A 73 -2.61 10.13 18.38
C LEU A 73 -1.88 10.53 19.66
N ASN A 74 -2.22 9.89 20.77
CA ASN A 74 -1.53 10.06 22.05
C ASN A 74 -0.27 9.19 22.11
N ASN A 75 0.66 9.54 23.02
CA ASN A 75 1.92 8.80 23.20
C ASN A 75 1.74 7.30 23.47
N ASN A 76 0.67 6.93 24.19
CA ASN A 76 0.35 5.53 24.51
C ASN A 76 -0.34 4.78 23.36
N GLU A 77 -0.83 5.49 22.33
CA GLU A 77 -1.43 4.89 21.13
C GLU A 77 -0.36 4.52 20.09
N VAL A 78 0.83 5.13 20.15
CA VAL A 78 1.89 4.93 19.16
C VAL A 78 2.87 3.84 19.62
N PRO A 79 2.97 2.71 18.89
CA PRO A 79 3.95 1.67 19.18
C PRO A 79 5.39 2.19 19.06
N THR A 80 6.30 1.62 19.85
CA THR A 80 7.73 1.90 19.67
C THR A 80 8.23 1.31 18.35
N GLU A 81 9.26 1.92 17.76
CA GLU A 81 9.86 1.41 16.51
C GLU A 81 10.34 -0.04 16.66
N SER A 82 10.91 -0.39 17.82
CA SER A 82 11.31 -1.77 18.12
C SER A 82 10.13 -2.75 18.06
N LYS A 83 8.94 -2.34 18.57
CA LYS A 83 7.72 -3.16 18.52
C LYS A 83 7.19 -3.27 17.09
N LEU A 84 7.26 -2.19 16.32
CA LEU A 84 6.90 -2.19 14.90
C LEU A 84 7.78 -3.17 14.10
N LEU A 85 9.11 -3.06 14.25
CA LEU A 85 10.09 -3.92 13.59
C LEU A 85 9.91 -5.38 13.98
N GLN A 86 9.73 -5.68 15.27
CA GLN A 86 9.51 -7.04 15.74
C GLN A 86 8.27 -7.65 15.09
N ARG A 87 7.15 -6.93 15.09
CA ARG A 87 5.89 -7.44 14.54
C ARG A 87 5.94 -7.58 13.02
N CYS A 88 6.46 -6.58 12.32
CA CYS A 88 6.59 -6.60 10.86
C CYS A 88 7.57 -7.70 10.42
N GLY A 89 8.70 -7.87 11.09
CA GLY A 89 9.68 -8.93 10.79
C GLY A 89 9.15 -10.35 11.04
N GLN A 90 8.18 -10.53 11.94
CA GLN A 90 7.50 -11.83 12.13
C GLN A 90 6.44 -12.11 11.07
N LEU A 91 5.80 -11.06 10.54
CA LEU A 91 4.64 -11.18 9.67
C LEU A 91 4.99 -11.16 8.19
N PHE A 92 5.97 -10.34 7.82
CA PHE A 92 6.35 -10.16 6.44
C PHE A 92 7.19 -11.34 5.95
N PRO A 93 6.88 -11.88 4.76
CA PRO A 93 7.66 -12.96 4.18
C PRO A 93 9.01 -12.43 3.70
N ASN A 94 9.89 -13.37 3.31
CA ASN A 94 11.04 -13.00 2.48
C ASN A 94 10.53 -12.39 1.17
N THR A 95 10.71 -11.08 1.03
CA THR A 95 10.04 -10.27 0.01
C THR A 95 11.05 -9.89 -1.05
N LYS A 96 10.65 -9.97 -2.32
CA LYS A 96 11.39 -9.35 -3.43
C LYS A 96 10.77 -7.99 -3.75
N PRO A 97 11.55 -6.95 -4.04
CA PRO A 97 11.00 -5.67 -4.43
C PRO A 97 10.18 -5.78 -5.72
N SER A 98 9.04 -5.10 -5.76
CA SER A 98 8.15 -4.95 -6.90
C SER A 98 7.92 -3.46 -7.15
N LEU A 99 7.88 -3.02 -8.41
CA LEU A 99 7.57 -1.63 -8.72
C LEU A 99 6.10 -1.37 -8.42
N LEU A 100 5.80 -0.59 -7.38
CA LEU A 100 4.44 -0.30 -6.95
C LEU A 100 3.91 0.98 -7.59
N HIS A 101 2.59 1.02 -7.78
CA HIS A 101 1.88 2.26 -7.99
C HIS A 101 1.94 3.16 -6.74
N GLY A 102 1.78 2.57 -5.55
CA GLY A 102 1.95 3.25 -4.25
C GLY A 102 0.74 4.06 -3.77
N ASP A 103 -0.27 4.29 -4.62
CA ASP A 103 -1.56 4.89 -4.26
C ASP A 103 -2.72 4.29 -5.06
N LEU A 104 -2.81 2.95 -5.16
CA LEU A 104 -3.76 2.30 -6.07
C LEU A 104 -5.16 2.13 -5.45
N TRP A 105 -5.98 3.17 -5.50
CA TRP A 105 -7.40 3.11 -5.15
C TRP A 105 -8.29 3.37 -6.38
N SER A 106 -9.61 3.28 -6.24
CA SER A 106 -10.54 3.37 -7.36
C SER A 106 -10.61 4.73 -8.06
N GLY A 107 -10.04 5.77 -7.47
CA GLY A 107 -9.82 7.07 -8.13
C GLY A 107 -8.60 7.11 -9.04
N ASN A 108 -7.66 6.18 -8.89
CA ASN A 108 -6.34 6.22 -9.54
C ASN A 108 -6.18 5.18 -10.67
N TYR A 109 -7.29 4.67 -11.19
CA TYR A 109 -7.30 3.96 -12.47
C TYR A 109 -8.41 4.49 -13.38
N LEU A 110 -8.16 4.42 -14.69
CA LEU A 110 -9.13 4.76 -15.73
C LEU A 110 -9.22 3.62 -16.72
N ILE A 111 -10.44 3.22 -17.10
CA ILE A 111 -10.65 2.30 -18.21
C ILE A 111 -11.11 3.13 -19.41
N SER A 112 -10.32 3.12 -20.47
CA SER A 112 -10.68 3.80 -21.72
C SER A 112 -11.77 3.04 -22.48
N ASN A 113 -12.40 3.68 -23.47
CA ASN A 113 -13.52 3.10 -24.22
C ASN A 113 -13.20 1.78 -24.94
N ASN A 114 -11.93 1.54 -25.29
CA ASN A 114 -11.48 0.28 -25.89
C ASN A 114 -11.11 -0.81 -24.86
N GLY A 115 -11.29 -0.54 -23.56
CA GLY A 115 -10.97 -1.45 -22.46
C GLY A 115 -9.53 -1.36 -21.94
N THR A 116 -8.66 -0.52 -22.51
CA THR A 116 -7.29 -0.36 -22.00
C THR A 116 -7.31 0.33 -20.63
N PRO A 117 -6.73 -0.30 -19.59
CA PRO A 117 -6.57 0.32 -18.28
C PRO A 117 -5.37 1.28 -18.26
N TYR A 118 -5.51 2.37 -17.52
CA TYR A 118 -4.46 3.33 -17.23
C TYR A 118 -4.40 3.55 -15.73
N LEU A 119 -3.20 3.53 -15.16
CA LEU A 119 -2.94 3.95 -13.79
C LEU A 119 -2.48 5.42 -13.80
N ILE A 120 -2.94 6.20 -12.84
CA ILE A 120 -2.69 7.64 -12.74
C ILE A 120 -2.37 8.05 -11.31
N ASP A 121 -1.71 9.20 -11.17
CA ASP A 121 -1.33 9.79 -9.88
C ASP A 121 -0.57 8.84 -8.94
N PRO A 122 0.55 8.24 -9.39
CA PRO A 122 1.27 7.26 -8.61
C PRO A 122 2.17 7.90 -7.54
N ALA A 123 2.38 7.17 -6.44
CA ALA A 123 3.36 7.45 -5.40
C ALA A 123 4.46 6.36 -5.42
N VAL A 124 5.13 6.23 -6.58
CA VAL A 124 5.96 5.07 -6.97
C VAL A 124 7.11 4.78 -6.01
N TYR A 125 7.33 3.49 -5.72
CA TYR A 125 8.56 2.96 -5.13
C TYR A 125 8.65 1.44 -5.33
N PHE A 126 9.82 0.86 -5.08
CA PHE A 126 10.00 -0.58 -4.99
C PHE A 126 9.66 -1.09 -3.60
N GLY A 127 8.63 -1.94 -3.50
CA GLY A 127 8.11 -2.47 -2.24
C GLY A 127 7.51 -3.86 -2.37
N HIS A 128 6.83 -4.34 -1.34
CA HIS A 128 6.07 -5.59 -1.45
C HIS A 128 4.81 -5.41 -2.29
N HIS A 129 4.60 -6.26 -3.29
CA HIS A 129 3.46 -6.19 -4.22
C HIS A 129 2.08 -6.16 -3.54
N GLU A 130 1.95 -6.74 -2.35
CA GLU A 130 0.68 -6.74 -1.60
C GLU A 130 0.27 -5.34 -1.11
N VAL A 131 1.17 -4.36 -1.08
CA VAL A 131 0.83 -2.99 -0.66
C VAL A 131 -0.19 -2.34 -1.60
N ASP A 132 -0.03 -2.52 -2.91
CA ASP A 132 -1.02 -2.02 -3.88
C ASP A 132 -2.36 -2.77 -3.74
N LEU A 133 -2.33 -4.10 -3.55
CA LEU A 133 -3.55 -4.87 -3.30
C LEU A 133 -4.26 -4.50 -1.99
N ALA A 134 -3.51 -4.12 -0.97
CA ALA A 134 -4.08 -3.65 0.28
C ALA A 134 -4.83 -2.33 0.08
N MET A 135 -4.28 -1.43 -0.75
CA MET A 135 -4.91 -0.17 -1.11
C MET A 135 -6.18 -0.38 -1.93
N THR A 136 -6.17 -1.30 -2.92
CA THR A 136 -7.35 -1.59 -3.75
C THR A 136 -8.54 -2.10 -2.91
N ARG A 137 -8.26 -2.71 -1.75
CA ARG A 137 -9.26 -3.27 -0.83
C ARG A 137 -9.78 -2.26 0.18
N LEU A 138 -9.05 -1.18 0.47
CA LEU A 138 -9.37 -0.27 1.57
C LEU A 138 -10.64 0.56 1.31
N PHE A 139 -10.76 1.12 0.11
CA PHE A 139 -11.93 1.90 -0.32
C PHE A 139 -12.81 1.18 -1.33
N GLY A 140 -12.42 -0.03 -1.73
CA GLY A 140 -13.10 -0.84 -2.73
C GLY A 140 -13.05 -0.22 -4.15
N GLY A 141 -13.94 -0.73 -5.01
CA GLY A 141 -14.02 -0.32 -6.42
C GLY A 141 -13.23 -1.19 -7.40
N PHE A 142 -12.84 -2.39 -6.97
CA PHE A 142 -12.22 -3.42 -7.81
C PHE A 142 -13.08 -4.70 -7.77
N GLY A 143 -13.33 -5.31 -8.94
CA GLY A 143 -14.15 -6.50 -9.07
C GLY A 143 -13.41 -7.80 -8.70
N ALA A 144 -14.17 -8.88 -8.49
CA ALA A 144 -13.58 -10.20 -8.21
C ALA A 144 -12.65 -10.69 -9.33
N SER A 145 -12.99 -10.39 -10.60
CA SER A 145 -12.15 -10.75 -11.75
C SER A 145 -10.76 -10.12 -11.71
N PHE A 146 -10.60 -8.90 -11.17
CA PHE A 146 -9.29 -8.28 -10.97
C PHE A 146 -8.42 -9.09 -10.00
N TYR A 147 -8.99 -9.48 -8.86
CA TYR A 147 -8.26 -10.25 -7.85
C TYR A 147 -7.92 -11.66 -8.33
N ASN A 148 -8.87 -12.33 -9.01
CA ASN A 148 -8.65 -13.66 -9.56
C ASN A 148 -7.52 -13.63 -10.59
N ALA A 149 -7.57 -12.69 -11.55
CA ALA A 149 -6.56 -12.52 -12.58
C ALA A 149 -5.17 -12.19 -12.01
N TYR A 150 -5.10 -11.43 -10.92
CA TYR A 150 -3.85 -11.13 -10.23
C TYR A 150 -3.27 -12.38 -9.53
N GLN A 151 -4.12 -13.15 -8.84
CA GLN A 151 -3.71 -14.34 -8.07
C GLN A 151 -3.19 -15.49 -8.95
N GLU A 152 -3.51 -15.49 -10.24
CA GLU A 152 -2.89 -16.42 -11.20
C GLU A 152 -1.36 -16.27 -11.29
N HIS A 153 -0.83 -15.08 -10.98
CA HIS A 153 0.61 -14.78 -11.04
C HIS A 153 1.29 -14.77 -9.65
N PHE A 154 0.52 -14.50 -8.60
CA PHE A 154 0.99 -14.44 -7.22
C PHE A 154 0.17 -15.39 -6.35
N ALA A 155 0.74 -16.55 -6.07
CA ALA A 155 0.11 -17.55 -5.22
C ALA A 155 -0.02 -17.06 -3.76
N PRO A 156 -1.14 -17.34 -3.08
CA PRO A 156 -1.29 -17.02 -1.67
C PRO A 156 -0.24 -17.70 -0.80
N ILE A 157 0.37 -16.93 0.11
CA ILE A 157 1.44 -17.41 1.01
C ILE A 157 1.00 -17.52 2.48
N GLY A 158 -0.30 -17.37 2.77
CA GLY A 158 -0.86 -17.36 4.12
C GLY A 158 -0.64 -16.02 4.86
N ASN A 159 -1.38 -15.78 5.95
CA ASN A 159 -1.36 -14.53 6.74
C ASN A 159 -1.60 -13.23 5.94
N GLU A 160 -2.22 -13.33 4.76
CA GLU A 160 -2.48 -12.18 3.88
C GLU A 160 -3.38 -11.16 4.56
N LYS A 161 -4.34 -11.62 5.36
CA LYS A 161 -5.27 -10.73 6.06
C LYS A 161 -4.53 -9.80 7.01
N GLU A 162 -3.65 -10.34 7.85
CA GLU A 162 -2.86 -9.56 8.79
C GLU A 162 -1.89 -8.62 8.07
N ARG A 163 -1.30 -9.06 6.95
CA ARG A 163 -0.44 -8.19 6.13
C ARG A 163 -1.24 -7.07 5.50
N ILE A 164 -2.42 -7.35 4.95
CA ILE A 164 -3.32 -6.34 4.38
C ILE A 164 -3.70 -5.31 5.45
N ASP A 165 -4.08 -5.73 6.67
CA ASP A 165 -4.41 -4.78 7.75
C ASP A 165 -3.21 -3.85 8.06
N ILE A 166 -1.99 -4.38 8.15
CA ILE A 166 -0.78 -3.57 8.38
C ILE A 166 -0.42 -2.69 7.16
N TYR A 167 -0.66 -3.16 5.94
CA TYR A 167 -0.48 -2.34 4.74
C TYR A 167 -1.51 -1.20 4.66
N GLN A 168 -2.75 -1.48 5.03
CA GLN A 168 -3.82 -0.48 5.11
C GLN A 168 -3.58 0.54 6.23
N LEU A 169 -2.90 0.17 7.32
CA LEU A 169 -2.54 1.10 8.39
C LEU A 169 -1.78 2.33 7.86
N TYR A 170 -0.85 2.14 6.93
CA TYR A 170 -0.11 3.25 6.32
C TYR A 170 -1.05 4.24 5.64
N TYR A 171 -1.93 3.76 4.77
CA TYR A 171 -2.89 4.61 4.07
C TYR A 171 -3.89 5.26 5.03
N LEU A 172 -4.36 4.55 6.05
CA LEU A 172 -5.23 5.10 7.09
C LEU A 172 -4.54 6.21 7.89
N LEU A 173 -3.24 6.06 8.19
CA LEU A 173 -2.44 7.11 8.84
C LEU A 173 -2.27 8.32 7.91
N VAL A 174 -1.99 8.10 6.61
CA VAL A 174 -1.96 9.18 5.61
C VAL A 174 -3.28 9.94 5.60
N HIS A 175 -4.42 9.23 5.55
CA HIS A 175 -5.74 9.85 5.56
C HIS A 175 -6.05 10.56 6.88
N LEU A 176 -5.66 9.98 8.03
CA LEU A 176 -5.75 10.66 9.32
C LEU A 176 -4.95 11.97 9.30
N ASN A 177 -3.74 11.95 8.74
CA ASN A 177 -2.85 13.11 8.66
C ASN A 177 -3.37 14.20 7.71
N LEU A 178 -3.99 13.82 6.58
CA LEU A 178 -4.53 14.75 5.59
C LEU A 178 -5.94 15.25 5.89
N PHE A 179 -6.85 14.35 6.26
CA PHE A 179 -8.30 14.61 6.27
C PHE A 179 -8.90 14.60 7.68
N GLY A 180 -8.17 14.12 8.69
CA GLY A 180 -8.51 14.27 10.10
C GLY A 180 -9.17 13.07 10.76
N ASN A 181 -9.87 13.32 11.87
CA ASN A 181 -10.18 12.31 12.89
C ASN A 181 -11.20 11.24 12.47
N SER A 182 -11.85 11.36 11.31
CA SER A 182 -12.74 10.31 10.79
C SER A 182 -12.01 8.97 10.61
N TYR A 183 -10.70 9.00 10.40
CA TYR A 183 -9.86 7.80 10.22
C TYR A 183 -9.24 7.27 11.52
N LYS A 184 -9.34 8.02 12.63
CA LYS A 184 -8.67 7.66 13.89
C LYS A 184 -9.13 6.31 14.43
N ALA A 185 -10.43 6.02 14.38
CA ALA A 185 -10.97 4.77 14.92
C ALA A 185 -10.35 3.53 14.24
N SER A 186 -10.27 3.53 12.91
CA SER A 186 -9.66 2.44 12.14
C SER A 186 -8.15 2.30 12.39
N VAL A 187 -7.43 3.43 12.50
CA VAL A 187 -6.02 3.43 12.89
C VAL A 187 -5.83 2.79 14.27
N THR A 188 -6.58 3.26 15.27
CA THR A 188 -6.48 2.77 16.65
C THR A 188 -6.84 1.28 16.74
N GLU A 189 -7.84 0.81 15.99
CA GLU A 189 -8.23 -0.60 15.96
C GLU A 189 -7.08 -1.51 15.46
N ILE A 190 -6.44 -1.14 14.35
CA ILE A 190 -5.32 -1.92 13.79
C ILE A 190 -4.11 -1.85 14.73
N LEU A 191 -3.82 -0.68 15.31
CA LEU A 191 -2.73 -0.52 16.27
C LEU A 191 -2.91 -1.44 17.49
N GLN A 192 -4.11 -1.45 18.09
CA GLN A 192 -4.42 -2.30 19.24
C GLN A 192 -4.42 -3.79 18.90
N ARG A 193 -4.84 -4.16 17.69
CA ARG A 193 -4.91 -5.56 17.26
C ARG A 193 -3.52 -6.16 17.04
N TYR A 194 -2.58 -5.39 16.49
CA TYR A 194 -1.32 -5.94 16.00
C TYR A 194 -0.08 -5.50 16.78
N PHE A 195 -0.17 -4.40 17.53
CA PHE A 195 0.94 -3.87 18.30
C PHE A 195 0.54 -3.72 19.77
#